data_AF-A0A514WIP6-F1
#
_entry.id   AF-A0A514WIP6-F1
#
_cell.length_a   1.000
_cell.length_b   1.000
_cell.length_c   1.000
_cell.angle_alpha   90.00
_cell.angle_beta   90.00
_cell.angle_gamma   90.00
#
_symmetry.space_group_name_H-M   'P 1'
#
loop_
_entity.id
_entity.type
_entity.pdbx_description
1 polymer ?
#
loop_
_entity_poly.entity_id
_entity_poly.type
_entity_poly.pdbx_seq_one_letter_code
_entity_poly.pdbx_strand_id
1 'polypeptide(L)'
;MPAWVTPDILTTIGMLGALMVFGGYVASNLGDGWLWVSITGYVVQWFGDSLDGSLARFRKIERPRYGYFLDHSCDGLATTLVVVGIGLSGYVLLEVALIALAGYLLLSIHAFLSVRVLGELKLSYVYAGPTELRFLLIGLTLAMIWAGAQPVLFGVLTYFDLFVGTIGLLLIVFFVLQTARTARRLAIEEPAVDWRAREGR
;
A
#
# COMPACT_ATOMS: atom_id res chain seq x y z
N MET A 1 -7.46 -16.11 21.01
CA MET A 1 -6.46 -16.72 20.11
C MET A 1 -5.81 -17.91 20.79
N PRO A 2 -5.86 -19.11 20.22
CA PRO A 2 -5.14 -20.28 20.73
C PRO A 2 -3.64 -20.01 20.91
N ALA A 3 -2.99 -20.68 21.87
CA ALA A 3 -1.59 -20.44 22.20
C ALA A 3 -0.61 -20.72 21.05
N TRP A 4 -0.97 -21.60 20.12
CA TRP A 4 -0.15 -21.99 18.97
C TRP A 4 -0.14 -20.98 17.82
N VAL A 5 -1.10 -20.04 17.77
CA VAL A 5 -1.13 -19.01 16.71
C VAL A 5 -0.02 -17.99 17.01
N THR A 6 0.98 -17.90 16.15
CA THR A 6 2.08 -16.92 16.24
C THR A 6 1.81 -15.71 15.34
N PRO A 7 2.47 -14.55 15.58
CA PRO A 7 2.41 -13.41 14.66
C PRO A 7 2.76 -13.81 13.22
N ASP A 8 3.81 -14.62 13.01
CA ASP A 8 4.22 -15.05 11.66
C ASP A 8 3.12 -15.85 10.91
N ILE A 9 2.32 -16.64 11.64
CA ILE A 9 1.15 -17.34 11.06
C ILE A 9 0.09 -16.31 10.64
N LEU A 10 -0.13 -15.27 11.44
CA LEU A 10 -1.08 -14.20 11.12
C LEU A 10 -0.63 -13.39 9.91
N THR A 11 0.66 -13.06 9.80
CA THR A 11 1.23 -12.44 8.60
C THR A 11 1.05 -13.34 7.37
N THR A 12 1.24 -14.65 7.52
CA THR A 12 1.00 -15.62 6.42
C THR A 12 -0.49 -15.64 6.01
N ILE A 13 -1.42 -15.61 6.97
CA ILE A 13 -2.86 -15.48 6.71
C ILE A 13 -3.16 -14.17 5.99
N GLY A 14 -2.52 -13.07 6.40
CA GLY A 14 -2.60 -11.78 5.73
C GLY A 14 -2.23 -11.87 4.25
N MET A 15 -1.08 -12.50 3.95
CA MET A 15 -0.62 -12.72 2.58
C MET A 15 -1.53 -13.65 1.76
N LEU A 16 -2.09 -14.68 2.38
CA LEU A 16 -3.12 -15.51 1.73
C LEU A 16 -4.36 -14.68 1.39
N GLY A 17 -4.77 -13.76 2.28
CA GLY A 17 -5.82 -12.79 2.00
C GLY A 17 -5.50 -11.92 0.79
N ALA A 18 -4.27 -11.39 0.68
CA ALA A 18 -3.84 -10.61 -0.47
C ALA A 18 -3.85 -11.42 -1.79
N LEU A 19 -3.47 -12.70 -1.74
CA LEU A 19 -3.57 -13.61 -2.90
C LEU A 19 -5.03 -13.89 -3.28
N MET A 20 -5.93 -14.03 -2.30
CA MET A 20 -7.37 -14.14 -2.57
C MET A 20 -7.91 -12.87 -3.24
N VAL A 21 -7.47 -11.69 -2.81
CA VAL A 21 -7.85 -10.42 -3.46
C VAL A 21 -7.38 -10.38 -4.91
N PHE A 22 -6.10 -10.66 -5.15
CA PHE A 22 -5.54 -10.72 -6.49
C PHE A 22 -6.30 -11.74 -7.37
N GLY A 23 -6.46 -12.96 -6.88
CA GLY A 23 -7.17 -14.02 -7.59
C GLY A 23 -8.63 -13.67 -7.90
N GLY A 24 -9.34 -13.03 -6.96
CA GLY A 24 -10.72 -12.59 -7.15
C GLY A 24 -10.86 -11.50 -8.22
N TYR A 25 -9.94 -10.53 -8.26
CA TYR A 25 -9.94 -9.50 -9.31
C TYR A 25 -9.55 -10.07 -10.68
N VAL A 26 -8.55 -10.94 -10.75
CA VAL A 26 -8.19 -11.58 -12.02
C VAL A 26 -9.32 -12.49 -12.53
N ALA A 27 -9.94 -13.24 -11.63
CA ALA A 27 -11.06 -14.12 -11.95
C ALA A 27 -12.35 -13.34 -12.29
N SER A 28 -12.46 -12.05 -11.95
CA SER A 28 -13.63 -11.24 -12.32
C SER A 28 -13.79 -11.10 -13.83
N ASN A 29 -12.74 -11.36 -14.61
CA ASN A 29 -12.84 -11.46 -16.08
C ASN A 29 -13.71 -12.65 -16.54
N LEU A 30 -13.93 -13.66 -15.69
CA LEU A 30 -14.85 -14.78 -15.94
C LEU A 30 -16.27 -14.47 -15.44
N GLY A 31 -16.45 -13.38 -14.69
CA GLY A 31 -17.75 -12.93 -14.17
C GLY A 31 -17.63 -12.15 -12.87
N ASP A 32 -18.47 -11.14 -12.72
CA ASP A 32 -18.44 -10.17 -11.61
C ASP A 32 -18.60 -10.81 -10.22
N GLY A 33 -19.19 -12.01 -10.14
CA GLY A 33 -19.33 -12.76 -8.89
C GLY A 33 -17.99 -13.07 -8.18
N TRP A 34 -16.88 -13.13 -8.91
CA TRP A 34 -15.55 -13.34 -8.33
C TRP A 34 -15.07 -12.16 -7.48
N LEU A 35 -15.64 -10.96 -7.65
CA LEU A 35 -15.31 -9.80 -6.81
C LEU A 35 -15.70 -10.02 -5.33
N TRP A 36 -16.65 -10.92 -5.03
CA TRP A 36 -16.94 -11.34 -3.66
C TRP A 36 -15.78 -12.11 -3.02
N VAL A 37 -14.99 -12.83 -3.81
CA VAL A 37 -13.74 -13.45 -3.33
C VAL A 37 -12.74 -12.36 -2.96
N SER A 38 -12.66 -11.27 -3.73
CA SER A 38 -11.81 -10.13 -3.37
C SER A 38 -12.25 -9.46 -2.07
N ILE A 39 -13.55 -9.24 -1.88
CA ILE A 39 -14.10 -8.68 -0.63
C ILE A 39 -13.76 -9.59 0.56
N THR A 40 -13.94 -10.91 0.40
CA THR A 40 -13.56 -11.89 1.43
C THR A 40 -12.06 -11.86 1.71
N GLY A 41 -11.24 -11.76 0.65
CA GLY A 41 -9.79 -11.63 0.73
C GLY A 41 -9.37 -10.40 1.53
N TYR A 42 -10.02 -9.24 1.35
CA TYR A 42 -9.74 -8.04 2.15
C TYR A 42 -10.02 -8.26 3.64
N VAL A 43 -11.08 -8.98 3.99
CA VAL A 43 -11.39 -9.31 5.39
C VAL A 43 -10.34 -10.24 5.99
N VAL A 44 -9.92 -11.28 5.25
CA VAL A 44 -8.86 -12.20 5.67
C VAL A 44 -7.52 -11.46 5.82
N GLN A 45 -7.19 -10.59 4.86
CA GLN A 45 -5.97 -9.79 4.90
C GLN A 45 -5.97 -8.86 6.12
N TRP A 46 -7.06 -8.11 6.33
CA TRP A 46 -7.22 -7.22 7.47
C TRP A 46 -7.10 -7.96 8.81
N PHE A 47 -7.66 -9.16 8.88
CA PHE A 47 -7.59 -9.99 10.08
C PHE A 47 -6.15 -10.41 10.39
N GLY A 48 -5.37 -10.83 9.40
CA GLY A 48 -3.95 -11.17 9.62
C GLY A 48 -3.14 -9.97 10.09
N ASP A 49 -3.21 -8.90 9.32
CA ASP A 49 -2.48 -7.63 9.46
C ASP A 49 -2.81 -6.87 10.76
N SER A 50 -4.08 -6.83 11.17
CA SER A 50 -4.46 -6.08 12.38
C SER A 50 -4.15 -6.83 13.68
N LEU A 51 -4.11 -8.17 13.63
CA LEU A 51 -3.95 -9.01 14.82
C LEU A 51 -2.50 -9.38 15.10
N ASP A 52 -1.59 -9.39 14.12
CA ASP A 52 -0.21 -9.86 14.33
C ASP A 52 0.57 -8.98 15.31
N GLY A 53 0.55 -7.66 15.14
CA GLY A 53 1.19 -6.68 16.01
C GLY A 53 0.49 -6.57 17.36
N SER A 54 -0.84 -6.66 17.38
CA SER A 54 -1.63 -6.66 18.61
C SER A 54 -1.34 -7.90 19.48
N LEU A 55 -1.23 -9.07 18.84
CA LEU A 55 -0.91 -10.33 19.51
C LEU A 55 0.54 -10.34 20.02
N ALA A 56 1.49 -9.82 19.24
CA ALA A 56 2.88 -9.70 19.64
C ALA A 56 3.02 -8.84 20.92
N ARG A 57 2.34 -7.69 20.98
CA ARG A 57 2.28 -6.81 22.16
C ARG A 57 1.62 -7.48 23.35
N PHE A 58 0.45 -8.09 23.14
CA PHE A 58 -0.29 -8.77 24.19
C PHE A 58 0.53 -9.91 24.83
N ARG A 59 1.29 -10.66 24.02
CA ARG A 59 2.12 -11.77 24.48
C ARG A 59 3.54 -11.37 24.90
N LYS A 60 3.94 -10.10 24.76
CA LYS A 60 5.29 -9.60 25.06
C LYS A 60 6.41 -10.37 24.34
N ILE A 61 6.13 -10.82 23.11
CA ILE A 61 7.10 -11.54 22.25
C ILE A 61 7.51 -10.69 21.05
N GLU A 62 7.40 -9.37 21.18
CA GLU A 62 7.70 -8.41 20.13
C GLU A 62 9.15 -8.56 19.65
N ARG A 63 9.34 -8.56 18.33
CA ARG A 63 10.65 -8.54 17.69
C ARG A 63 10.76 -7.27 16.86
N PRO A 64 11.15 -6.12 17.44
CA PRO A 64 10.97 -4.81 16.80
C PRO A 64 11.60 -4.71 15.41
N ARG A 65 12.82 -5.23 15.22
CA ARG A 65 13.51 -5.17 13.92
C ARG A 65 12.98 -6.18 12.91
N TYR A 66 12.73 -7.41 13.36
CA TYR A 66 12.26 -8.50 12.50
C TYR A 66 10.81 -8.27 12.06
N GLY A 67 9.93 -7.95 13.02
CA GLY A 67 8.54 -7.63 12.78
C GLY A 67 8.41 -6.44 11.85
N TYR A 68 9.09 -5.32 12.13
CA TYR A 68 9.08 -4.16 11.22
C TYR A 68 9.51 -4.52 9.80
N PHE A 69 10.59 -5.29 9.63
CA PHE A 69 11.05 -5.68 8.29
C PHE A 69 10.05 -6.59 7.56
N LEU A 70 9.51 -7.59 8.26
CA LEU A 70 8.59 -8.54 7.67
C LEU A 70 7.26 -7.86 7.30
N ASP A 71 6.70 -7.08 8.22
CA ASP A 71 5.46 -6.31 8.09
C ASP A 71 5.50 -5.42 6.83
N HIS A 72 6.49 -4.52 6.74
CA HIS A 72 6.60 -3.60 5.60
C HIS A 72 6.93 -4.29 4.27
N SER A 73 7.65 -5.43 4.31
CA SER A 73 7.92 -6.22 3.11
C SER A 73 6.65 -6.91 2.61
N CYS A 74 5.87 -7.48 3.53
CA CYS A 74 4.57 -8.09 3.24
C CYS A 74 3.56 -7.04 2.76
N ASP A 75 3.51 -5.86 3.35
CA ASP A 75 2.65 -4.75 2.92
C ASP A 75 2.94 -4.29 1.50
N GLY A 76 4.22 -4.13 1.14
CA GLY A 76 4.62 -3.77 -0.21
C GLY A 76 4.18 -4.83 -1.24
N LEU A 77 4.39 -6.11 -0.92
CA LEU A 77 3.99 -7.21 -1.79
C LEU A 77 2.47 -7.35 -1.87
N ALA A 78 1.77 -7.24 -0.75
CA ALA A 78 0.32 -7.34 -0.68
C ALA A 78 -0.34 -6.19 -1.45
N THR A 79 0.13 -4.96 -1.29
CA THR A 79 -0.35 -3.81 -2.07
C THR A 79 -0.08 -3.99 -3.56
N THR A 80 1.08 -4.54 -3.93
CA THR A 80 1.38 -4.90 -5.33
C THR A 80 0.37 -5.91 -5.87
N LEU A 81 0.09 -6.99 -5.13
CA LEU A 81 -0.90 -7.99 -5.52
C LEU A 81 -2.29 -7.37 -5.69
N VAL A 82 -2.72 -6.53 -4.76
CA VAL A 82 -4.04 -5.89 -4.81
C VAL A 82 -4.15 -4.96 -6.03
N VAL A 83 -3.22 -4.02 -6.20
CA VAL A 83 -3.31 -3.00 -7.26
C VAL A 83 -3.11 -3.61 -8.65
N VAL A 84 -2.18 -4.55 -8.80
CA VAL A 84 -2.03 -5.29 -10.06
C VAL A 84 -3.27 -6.15 -10.32
N GLY A 85 -3.86 -6.77 -9.30
CA GLY A 85 -5.13 -7.48 -9.44
C GLY A 85 -6.23 -6.60 -10.01
N ILE A 86 -6.39 -5.39 -9.46
CA ILE A 86 -7.33 -4.37 -9.97
C ILE A 86 -7.03 -4.03 -11.44
N GLY A 87 -5.76 -3.79 -11.79
CA GLY A 87 -5.37 -3.46 -13.17
C GLY A 87 -5.47 -4.61 -14.17
N LEU A 88 -5.47 -5.86 -13.70
CA LEU A 88 -5.74 -7.05 -14.52
C LEU A 88 -7.22 -7.42 -14.56
N SER A 89 -8.06 -6.70 -13.82
CA SER A 89 -9.51 -6.83 -13.91
C SER A 89 -10.03 -6.03 -15.12
N GLY A 90 -11.23 -6.36 -15.59
CA GLY A 90 -11.89 -5.59 -16.65
C GLY A 90 -12.32 -4.17 -16.23
N TYR A 91 -12.13 -3.76 -14.97
CA TYR A 91 -12.67 -2.50 -14.44
C TYR A 91 -11.69 -1.33 -14.47
N VAL A 92 -10.38 -1.57 -14.48
CA VAL A 92 -9.34 -0.53 -14.44
C VAL A 92 -8.22 -0.93 -15.39
N LEU A 93 -7.78 0.00 -16.23
CA LEU A 93 -6.64 -0.18 -17.10
C LEU A 93 -5.37 -0.43 -16.28
N LEU A 94 -4.61 -1.45 -16.70
CA LEU A 94 -3.37 -1.86 -16.04
C LEU A 94 -2.40 -0.69 -15.91
N GLU A 95 -2.28 0.14 -16.95
CA GLU A 95 -1.40 1.31 -16.97
C GLU A 95 -1.75 2.31 -15.86
N VAL A 96 -3.05 2.55 -15.65
CA VAL A 96 -3.56 3.45 -14.62
C VAL A 96 -3.29 2.89 -13.22
N ALA A 97 -3.56 1.60 -13.02
CA ALA A 97 -3.23 0.90 -11.79
C ALA A 97 -1.73 0.92 -11.48
N LEU A 98 -0.87 0.71 -12.48
CA LEU A 98 0.60 0.75 -12.31
C LEU A 98 1.11 2.15 -11.95
N ILE A 99 0.52 3.21 -12.49
CA ILE A 99 0.84 4.59 -12.07
C ILE A 99 0.48 4.79 -10.59
N ALA A 100 -0.69 4.32 -10.15
CA ALA A 100 -1.09 4.39 -8.75
C ALA A 100 -0.17 3.57 -7.83
N LEU A 101 0.20 2.36 -8.24
CA LEU A 101 1.14 1.51 -7.52
C LEU A 101 2.53 2.18 -7.40
N ALA A 102 3.04 2.76 -8.49
CA ALA A 102 4.31 3.48 -8.49
C ALA A 102 4.27 4.66 -7.52
N GLY A 103 3.19 5.45 -7.51
CA GLY A 103 2.99 6.54 -6.56
C GLY A 103 3.02 6.06 -5.10
N TYR A 104 2.32 4.96 -4.79
CA TYR A 104 2.32 4.36 -3.45
C TYR A 104 3.71 3.88 -3.02
N LEU A 105 4.42 3.16 -3.91
CA LEU A 105 5.77 2.66 -3.62
C LEU A 105 6.79 3.79 -3.43
N LEU A 106 6.71 4.86 -4.22
CA LEU A 106 7.53 6.06 -4.03
C LEU A 106 7.29 6.69 -2.66
N LEU A 107 6.03 6.82 -2.23
CA LEU A 107 5.70 7.35 -0.92
C LEU A 107 6.20 6.43 0.21
N SER A 108 6.12 5.12 0.03
CA SER A 108 6.64 4.13 0.98
C SER A 108 8.16 4.24 1.13
N ILE A 109 8.89 4.37 0.01
CA ILE A 109 10.33 4.62 0.02
C ILE A 109 10.66 5.94 0.75
N HIS A 110 9.91 7.00 0.48
CA HIS A 110 10.08 8.28 1.18
C HIS A 110 9.87 8.14 2.69
N ALA A 111 8.85 7.39 3.12
CA ALA A 111 8.61 7.11 4.53
C ALA A 111 9.80 6.37 5.17
N PHE A 112 10.32 5.32 4.52
CA PHE A 112 11.47 4.57 5.02
C PHE A 112 12.74 5.42 5.12
N LEU A 113 13.02 6.25 4.11
CA LEU A 113 14.14 7.19 4.13
C LEU A 113 13.98 8.22 5.25
N SER A 114 12.77 8.74 5.44
CA SER A 114 12.48 9.73 6.49
C SER A 114 12.71 9.16 7.88
N VAL A 115 12.28 7.92 8.15
CA VAL A 115 12.55 7.24 9.43
C VAL A 115 14.04 7.09 9.66
N ARG A 116 14.81 6.74 8.62
CA ARG A 116 16.26 6.52 8.73
C ARG A 116 17.05 7.81 8.93
N VAL A 117 16.67 8.88 8.23
CA VAL A 117 17.44 10.13 8.19
C VAL A 117 17.01 11.10 9.29
N LEU A 118 15.71 11.20 9.57
CA LEU A 118 15.18 12.14 10.56
C LEU A 118 15.04 11.53 11.96
N GLY A 119 15.13 10.20 12.10
CA GLY A 119 14.92 9.49 13.37
C GLY A 119 13.49 9.60 13.92
N GLU A 120 12.60 10.30 13.24
CA GLU A 120 11.19 10.50 13.59
C GLU A 120 10.30 9.65 12.68
N LEU A 121 9.53 8.74 13.29
CA LEU A 121 8.39 8.09 12.63
C LEU A 121 7.24 9.11 12.56
N LYS A 122 7.24 9.97 11.53
CA LYS A 122 6.09 10.84 11.28
C LYS A 122 4.94 10.02 10.70
N LEU A 123 4.17 9.43 11.61
CA LEU A 123 3.05 8.53 11.34
C LEU A 123 1.83 9.19 10.68
N SER A 124 1.84 10.49 10.40
CA SER A 124 0.67 11.15 9.83
C SER A 124 1.06 12.32 8.93
N TYR A 125 1.22 12.03 7.64
CA TYR A 125 1.14 13.07 6.61
C TYR A 125 -0.18 12.99 5.83
N VAL A 126 -0.92 11.88 5.94
CA VAL A 126 -2.27 11.70 5.40
C VAL A 126 -3.07 10.97 6.48
N TYR A 127 -4.19 11.53 6.92
CA TYR A 127 -5.04 11.02 8.00
C TYR A 127 -5.74 9.67 7.71
N ALA A 128 -5.35 8.97 6.64
CA ALA A 128 -5.91 7.67 6.27
C ALA A 128 -4.96 6.56 6.75
N GLY A 129 -5.37 5.85 7.80
CA GLY A 129 -4.67 4.65 8.24
C GLY A 129 -4.93 3.44 7.33
N PRO A 130 -4.29 2.29 7.65
CA PRO A 130 -4.47 1.04 6.89
C PRO A 130 -5.93 0.57 6.85
N THR A 131 -6.72 0.88 7.88
CA THR A 131 -8.13 0.46 7.96
C THR A 131 -9.02 1.30 7.04
N GLU A 132 -8.84 2.62 7.01
CA GLU A 132 -9.60 3.53 6.15
C GLU A 132 -9.34 3.24 4.67
N LEU A 133 -8.09 2.98 4.30
CA LEU A 133 -7.72 2.59 2.94
C LEU A 133 -8.38 1.27 2.54
N ARG A 134 -8.48 0.31 3.45
CA ARG A 134 -9.11 -0.98 3.18
C ARG A 134 -10.63 -0.86 2.99
N PHE A 135 -11.30 -0.02 3.77
CA PHE A 135 -12.72 0.28 3.53
C PHE A 135 -12.95 0.99 2.20
N LEU A 136 -12.05 1.90 1.80
CA LEU A 136 -12.10 2.53 0.48
C LEU A 136 -11.98 1.50 -0.64
N LEU A 137 -11.05 0.54 -0.52
CA LEU A 137 -10.87 -0.54 -1.50
C LEU A 137 -12.09 -1.48 -1.56
N ILE A 138 -12.67 -1.87 -0.42
CA ILE A 138 -13.91 -2.67 -0.38
C ILE A 138 -15.07 -1.89 -1.02
N GLY A 139 -15.20 -0.60 -0.70
CA GLY A 139 -16.20 0.28 -1.30
C GLY A 139 -16.03 0.40 -2.82
N LEU A 140 -14.79 0.52 -3.30
CA LEU A 140 -14.45 0.51 -4.72
C LEU A 140 -14.87 -0.81 -5.38
N THR A 141 -14.60 -1.96 -4.76
CA THR A 141 -15.02 -3.27 -5.28
C THR A 141 -16.54 -3.42 -5.33
N LEU A 142 -17.26 -2.94 -4.30
CA LEU A 142 -18.72 -2.94 -4.31
C LEU A 142 -19.28 -2.03 -5.42
N ALA A 143 -18.67 -0.88 -5.64
CA ALA A 143 -19.02 0.00 -6.74
C ALA A 143 -18.78 -0.67 -8.10
N MET A 144 -17.70 -1.45 -8.26
CA MET A 144 -17.43 -2.24 -9.47
C MET A 144 -18.54 -3.28 -9.73
N ILE A 145 -18.98 -4.00 -8.69
CA ILE A 145 -20.09 -4.96 -8.81
C ILE A 145 -21.38 -4.26 -9.26
N TRP A 146 -21.65 -3.06 -8.75
CA TRP A 146 -22.90 -2.35 -9.02
C TRP A 146 -22.91 -1.60 -10.36
N ALA A 147 -21.83 -0.90 -10.68
CA ALA A 147 -21.74 -0.05 -11.88
C ALA A 147 -21.28 -0.81 -13.12
N GLY A 148 -20.61 -1.95 -12.96
CA GLY A 148 -20.02 -2.71 -14.07
C GLY A 148 -18.80 -2.02 -14.70
N ALA A 149 -18.18 -2.69 -15.67
CA ALA A 149 -16.95 -2.24 -16.33
C ALA A 149 -17.18 -1.33 -17.57
N GLN A 150 -18.34 -0.69 -17.67
CA GLN A 150 -18.71 0.04 -18.88
C GLN A 150 -17.79 1.27 -19.10
N PRO A 151 -17.17 1.43 -20.29
CA PRO A 151 -16.39 2.62 -20.60
C PRO A 151 -17.27 3.87 -20.68
N VAL A 152 -16.75 4.98 -20.19
CA VAL A 152 -17.49 6.25 -20.09
C VAL A 152 -16.81 7.31 -20.94
N LEU A 153 -15.53 7.56 -20.70
CA LEU A 153 -14.80 8.66 -21.34
C LEU A 153 -14.07 8.16 -22.58
N PHE A 154 -14.33 8.81 -23.71
CA PHE A 154 -13.78 8.45 -25.03
C PHE A 154 -14.05 7.00 -25.47
N GLY A 155 -14.98 6.29 -24.81
CA GLY A 155 -15.23 4.88 -25.03
C GLY A 155 -14.12 3.94 -24.55
N VAL A 156 -13.15 4.44 -23.78
CA VAL A 156 -11.98 3.67 -23.33
C VAL A 156 -11.82 3.69 -21.81
N LEU A 157 -12.03 4.84 -21.16
CA LEU A 157 -11.81 4.97 -19.71
C LEU A 157 -13.11 4.75 -18.93
N THR A 158 -13.03 3.98 -17.87
CA THR A 158 -14.08 3.79 -16.88
C THR A 158 -14.08 4.91 -15.83
N TYR A 159 -15.13 5.00 -15.01
CA TYR A 159 -15.12 5.87 -13.83
C TYR A 159 -14.03 5.47 -12.83
N PHE A 160 -13.68 4.19 -12.77
CA PHE A 160 -12.67 3.66 -11.87
C PHE A 160 -11.26 4.07 -12.30
N ASP A 161 -10.99 4.14 -13.60
CA ASP A 161 -9.73 4.66 -14.14
C ASP A 161 -9.50 6.11 -13.71
N LEU A 162 -10.52 6.96 -13.83
CA LEU A 162 -10.41 8.36 -13.41
C LEU A 162 -10.14 8.46 -11.90
N PHE A 163 -10.81 7.65 -11.10
CA PHE A 163 -10.63 7.64 -9.65
C PHE A 163 -9.23 7.15 -9.24
N VAL A 164 -8.83 5.96 -9.69
CA VAL A 164 -7.53 5.35 -9.39
C VAL A 164 -6.39 6.20 -9.95
N GLY A 165 -6.53 6.70 -11.18
CA GLY A 165 -5.55 7.59 -11.81
C GLY A 165 -5.37 8.91 -11.06
N THR A 166 -6.47 9.51 -10.57
CA THR A 166 -6.40 10.71 -9.73
C THR A 166 -5.66 10.44 -8.43
N ILE A 167 -5.96 9.32 -7.75
CA ILE A 167 -5.23 8.92 -6.54
C ILE A 167 -3.75 8.73 -6.84
N GLY A 168 -3.41 8.01 -7.92
CA GLY A 168 -2.02 7.79 -8.32
C GLY A 168 -1.25 9.08 -8.57
N LEU A 169 -1.86 10.03 -9.29
CA LEU A 169 -1.27 11.34 -9.54
C LEU A 169 -1.04 12.10 -8.23
N LEU A 170 -2.02 12.10 -7.32
CA LEU A 170 -1.90 12.75 -6.01
C LEU A 170 -0.76 12.16 -5.18
N LEU A 171 -0.61 10.83 -5.17
CA LEU A 171 0.49 10.15 -4.47
C LEU A 171 1.85 10.58 -5.01
N ILE A 172 2.01 10.67 -6.33
CA ILE A 172 3.26 11.13 -6.96
C ILE A 172 3.54 12.60 -6.61
N VAL A 173 2.53 13.47 -6.70
CA VAL A 173 2.68 14.89 -6.32
C VAL A 173 3.06 15.02 -4.85
N PHE A 174 2.43 14.24 -3.96
CA PHE A 174 2.79 14.23 -2.55
C PHE A 174 4.22 13.78 -2.32
N PHE A 175 4.67 12.70 -2.98
CA PHE A 175 6.05 12.25 -2.91
C PHE A 175 7.04 13.35 -3.31
N VAL A 176 6.82 14.04 -4.43
CA VAL A 176 7.69 15.11 -4.91
C VAL A 176 7.76 16.26 -3.91
N LEU A 177 6.60 16.71 -3.41
CA LEU A 177 6.52 17.82 -2.46
C LEU A 177 7.17 17.46 -1.12
N GLN A 178 6.92 16.27 -0.58
CA GLN A 178 7.49 15.83 0.70
C GLN A 178 8.99 15.60 0.61
N THR A 179 9.46 14.99 -0.48
CA THR A 179 10.89 14.80 -0.73
C THR A 179 11.60 16.14 -0.87
N ALA A 180 11.04 17.09 -1.64
CA ALA A 180 11.61 18.42 -1.78
C ALA A 180 11.67 19.19 -0.44
N ARG A 181 10.62 19.10 0.38
CA ARG A 181 10.61 19.73 1.72
C ARG A 181 11.65 19.11 2.64
N THR A 182 11.75 17.79 2.67
CA THR A 182 12.73 17.07 3.50
C THR A 182 14.16 17.34 3.05
N ALA A 183 14.43 17.31 1.75
CA ALA A 183 15.73 17.65 1.20
C ALA A 183 16.15 19.10 1.53
N ARG A 184 15.23 20.06 1.43
CA ARG A 184 15.50 21.46 1.81
C ARG A 184 15.81 21.60 3.31
N ARG A 185 15.06 20.91 4.17
CA ARG A 185 15.33 20.88 5.60
C ARG A 185 16.74 20.36 5.90
N LEU A 186 17.08 19.20 5.32
CA LEU A 186 18.40 18.58 5.50
C LEU A 186 19.54 19.44 4.93
N ALA A 187 19.34 20.10 3.79
CA ALA A 187 20.36 21.00 3.23
C ALA A 187 20.65 22.22 4.12
N ILE A 188 19.70 22.64 4.96
CA ILE A 188 19.88 23.70 5.96
C ILE A 188 20.55 23.16 7.21
N GLU A 189 20.14 21.97 7.68
CA GLU A 189 20.71 21.31 8.86
C GLU A 189 22.16 20.81 8.62
N GLU A 190 22.45 20.33 7.41
CA GLU A 190 23.75 19.79 6.96
C GLU A 190 24.18 20.45 5.63
N PRO A 191 24.73 21.68 5.66
CA PRO A 191 25.17 22.35 4.44
C PRO A 191 26.34 21.61 3.78
N ALA A 192 26.43 21.69 2.46
CA ALA A 192 27.45 20.99 1.69
C ALA A 192 28.87 21.38 2.15
N VAL A 193 29.68 20.37 2.45
CA VAL A 193 31.09 20.53 2.84
C VAL A 193 31.98 20.12 1.66
N ASP A 194 32.98 20.93 1.34
CA ASP A 194 34.03 20.52 0.40
C ASP A 194 35.03 19.60 1.11
N TRP A 195 34.86 18.29 0.91
CA TRP A 195 35.72 17.27 1.50
C TRP A 195 37.13 17.27 0.92
N ARG A 196 37.33 17.78 -0.30
CA ARG A 196 38.67 17.87 -0.92
C ARG A 196 39.56 18.89 -0.19
N ALA A 197 38.97 19.97 0.33
CA ALA A 197 39.68 20.95 1.14
C ALA A 197 40.06 20.45 2.55
N ARG A 198 39.48 19.34 3.01
CA ARG A 198 39.73 18.73 4.33
C ARG A 198 40.79 17.63 4.31
N GLU A 199 40.90 16.86 3.21
CA GLU A 199 41.91 15.79 3.06
C GLU A 199 43.32 16.32 2.71
N GLY A 200 43.41 17.57 2.24
CA GLY A 200 44.69 18.22 1.92
C GLY A 200 45.38 18.94 3.10
N ARG A 201 44.94 18.72 4.35
CA ARG A 201 45.55 19.29 5.57
C ARG A 201 46.07 18.21 6.49
#